data_AF-A0A2R6M335-F1
#
_entry.id   AF-A0A2R6M335-F1
#
_cell.length_a   1.000
_cell.length_b   1.000
_cell.length_c   1.000
_cell.angle_alpha   90.00
_cell.angle_beta   90.00
_cell.angle_gamma   90.00
#
_symmetry.space_group_name_H-M   'P 1'
#
loop_
_entity.id
_entity.type
_entity.pdbx_description
1 polymer ?
#
loop_
_entity_poly.entity_id
_entity_poly.type
_entity_poly.pdbx_seq_one_letter_code
_entity_poly.pdbx_strand_id
1 'polypeptide(L)'
;ILLITHDMSVVRDVCDRIAVMYLGEIVERGPTEAVFADPQHPYTRALLASMPTPDPARRGERADLSGKVPDPGDPPSGCRFHTRCPAVIQPDEYALDQAVWRAVFDLRIAVRDRTLDPDRLRERFVDDGNAASGGEESATRPRNAIRAAYGLPDELGDPDAEAVLADALPAIVDGDLAAAEDALAPFASVCEREHPDLRETDAGHPAACHLHTTAAPDVTDDGRSMPAED
;
A
#
# COMPACT_ATOMS: atom_id res chain seq x y z
N ILE A 1 -28.90 18.07 2.72
CA ILE A 1 -28.04 18.60 1.62
C ILE A 1 -27.06 17.50 1.26
N LEU A 2 -26.74 17.32 -0.02
CA LEU A 2 -25.64 16.46 -0.45
C LEU A 2 -24.56 17.34 -1.07
N LEU A 3 -23.36 17.31 -0.49
CA LEU A 3 -22.19 18.07 -0.93
C LEU A 3 -21.12 17.10 -1.43
N ILE A 4 -20.53 17.39 -2.60
CA ILE A 4 -19.40 16.65 -3.15
C ILE A 4 -18.23 17.63 -3.24
N THR A 5 -17.16 17.37 -2.51
CA THR A 5 -15.95 18.22 -2.48
C THR A 5 -14.71 17.37 -2.16
N HIS A 6 -13.54 17.89 -2.53
CA HIS A 6 -12.24 17.34 -2.14
C HIS A 6 -11.64 18.08 -0.93
N ASP A 7 -12.27 19.17 -0.49
CA ASP A 7 -11.80 19.96 0.65
C ASP A 7 -12.46 19.45 1.95
N MET A 8 -11.68 18.70 2.72
CA MET A 8 -12.10 18.15 4.02
C MET A 8 -12.40 19.26 5.04
N SER A 9 -11.83 20.47 4.91
CA SER A 9 -12.13 21.60 5.79
C SER A 9 -13.59 22.02 5.66
N VAL A 10 -14.09 22.08 4.42
CA VAL A 10 -15.49 22.42 4.14
C VAL A 10 -16.42 21.32 4.65
N VAL A 11 -16.03 20.05 4.50
CA VAL A 11 -16.84 18.93 5.01
C VAL A 11 -17.00 19.02 6.52
N ARG A 12 -15.92 19.34 7.25
CA ARG A 12 -15.92 19.48 8.71
C ARG A 12 -16.93 20.52 9.21
N ASP A 13 -17.07 21.62 8.49
CA ASP A 13 -17.88 22.77 8.94
C ASP A 13 -19.36 22.64 8.58
N VAL A 14 -19.70 21.86 7.55
CA VAL A 14 -21.05 21.89 6.93
C VAL A 14 -21.79 20.56 6.99
N CYS A 15 -21.09 19.42 7.06
CA CYS A 15 -21.71 18.11 6.93
C CYS A 15 -21.89 17.40 8.27
N ASP A 16 -23.07 16.85 8.54
CA ASP A 16 -23.32 15.96 9.69
C ASP A 16 -22.63 14.59 9.53
N ARG A 17 -22.52 14.13 8.29
CA ARG A 17 -21.95 12.83 7.91
C ARG A 17 -21.09 12.96 6.67
N ILE A 18 -20.08 12.09 6.56
CA ILE A 18 -19.15 12.00 5.43
C ILE A 18 -19.13 10.59 4.85
N ALA A 19 -18.92 10.49 3.54
CA ALA A 19 -18.46 9.28 2.86
C ALA A 19 -17.22 9.64 2.03
N VAL A 20 -16.10 8.99 2.33
CA VAL A 20 -14.83 9.17 1.63
C VAL A 20 -14.76 8.14 0.51
N MET A 21 -14.41 8.61 -0.69
CA MET A 21 -14.28 7.76 -1.86
C MET A 21 -12.84 7.73 -2.40
N TYR A 22 -12.43 6.56 -2.89
CA TYR A 22 -11.18 6.40 -3.63
C TYR A 22 -11.41 5.57 -4.89
N LEU A 23 -11.02 6.11 -6.05
CA LEU A 23 -11.22 5.49 -7.37
C LEU A 23 -12.63 4.90 -7.56
N GLY A 24 -13.68 5.62 -7.16
CA GLY A 24 -15.07 5.21 -7.36
C GLY A 24 -15.69 4.35 -6.24
N GLU A 25 -14.91 3.92 -5.25
CA GLU A 25 -15.40 3.10 -4.13
C GLU A 25 -15.54 3.93 -2.85
N ILE A 26 -16.57 3.69 -2.05
CA ILE A 26 -16.67 4.25 -0.69
C ILE A 26 -15.74 3.45 0.21
N VAL A 27 -14.66 4.09 0.67
CA VAL A 27 -13.64 3.44 1.50
C VAL A 27 -13.88 3.66 2.98
N GLU A 28 -14.63 4.69 3.36
CA GLU A 28 -14.97 4.99 4.75
C GLU A 28 -16.19 5.89 4.81
N ARG A 29 -17.06 5.73 5.81
CA ARG A 29 -18.19 6.64 6.02
C ARG A 29 -18.59 6.68 7.49
N GLY A 30 -19.16 7.79 7.95
CA GLY A 30 -19.59 7.92 9.34
C GLY A 30 -20.08 9.32 9.68
N PRO A 31 -20.43 9.58 10.96
CA PRO A 31 -20.55 10.94 11.47
C PRO A 31 -19.25 11.71 11.21
N THR A 32 -19.35 12.96 10.75
CA THR A 32 -18.18 13.75 10.37
C THR A 32 -17.18 13.86 11.52
N GLU A 33 -17.65 14.14 12.74
CA GLU A 33 -16.78 14.25 13.91
C GLU A 33 -16.03 12.95 14.22
N ALA A 34 -16.68 11.79 14.06
CA ALA A 34 -16.08 10.48 14.32
C ALA A 34 -14.97 10.15 13.32
N VAL A 35 -15.23 10.33 12.02
CA VAL A 35 -14.24 10.05 10.96
C VAL A 35 -13.05 11.00 11.04
N PHE A 36 -13.25 12.25 11.45
CA PHE A 36 -12.15 13.20 11.65
C PHE A 36 -11.31 12.89 12.89
N ALA A 37 -11.94 12.37 13.95
CA ALA A 37 -11.27 12.07 15.20
C ALA A 37 -10.47 10.77 15.15
N ASP A 38 -11.05 9.71 14.55
CA ASP A 38 -10.44 8.39 14.47
C ASP A 38 -10.62 7.76 13.08
N PRO A 39 -9.97 8.31 12.03
CA PRO A 39 -10.05 7.79 10.68
C PRO A 39 -9.48 6.37 10.59
N GLN A 40 -10.27 5.46 10.02
CA GLN A 40 -9.98 4.04 9.99
C GLN A 40 -9.29 3.56 8.71
N HIS A 41 -9.58 4.18 7.56
CA HIS A 41 -8.94 3.81 6.31
C HIS A 41 -7.63 4.59 6.12
N PRO A 42 -6.50 3.94 5.73
CA PRO A 42 -5.22 4.62 5.51
C PRO A 42 -5.29 5.80 4.52
N TYR A 43 -6.17 5.72 3.51
CA TYR A 43 -6.44 6.84 2.62
C TYR A 43 -7.07 8.05 3.33
N THR A 44 -8.08 7.84 4.18
CA THR A 44 -8.71 8.92 4.95
C THR A 44 -7.72 9.57 5.91
N ARG A 45 -6.86 8.77 6.57
CA ARG A 45 -5.75 9.28 7.39
C ARG A 45 -4.83 10.19 6.57
N ALA A 46 -4.44 9.75 5.37
CA ALA A 46 -3.58 10.53 4.50
C ALA A 46 -4.24 11.83 4.02
N LEU A 47 -5.53 11.79 3.67
CA LEU A 47 -6.31 12.98 3.32
C LEU A 47 -6.33 13.98 4.47
N LEU A 48 -6.64 13.55 5.69
CA LEU A 48 -6.69 14.41 6.87
C LEU A 48 -5.31 14.96 7.23
N ALA A 49 -4.24 14.16 7.13
CA ALA A 49 -2.87 14.60 7.36
C ALA A 49 -2.38 15.64 6.33
N SER A 50 -2.99 15.69 5.14
CA SER A 50 -2.68 16.68 4.11
C SER A 50 -3.34 18.04 4.36
N MET A 51 -4.32 18.13 5.27
CA MET A 51 -5.03 19.36 5.57
C MET A 51 -4.09 20.41 6.18
N PRO A 52 -4.14 21.67 5.71
CA PRO A 52 -3.36 22.74 6.30
C PRO A 52 -3.71 22.95 7.77
N THR A 53 -2.75 22.75 8.67
CA THR A 53 -2.91 23.10 10.08
C THR A 53 -2.57 24.59 10.27
N PRO A 54 -3.45 25.42 10.85
CA PRO A 54 -3.17 26.84 11.09
C PRO A 54 -2.00 27.07 12.06
N ASP A 55 -1.80 26.12 12.98
CA ASP A 55 -0.72 26.15 13.96
C ASP A 55 0.53 25.46 13.37
N PRO A 56 1.62 26.19 13.09
CA PRO A 56 2.85 25.60 12.55
C PRO A 56 3.51 24.60 13.50
N ALA A 57 3.25 24.65 14.80
CA ALA A 57 3.75 23.66 15.77
C ALA A 57 3.00 22.32 15.71
N ARG A 58 1.83 22.29 15.05
CA ARG A 58 0.98 21.09 14.85
C ARG A 58 0.99 20.60 13.41
N ARG A 59 1.92 21.08 12.58
CA ARG A 59 2.16 20.51 11.26
C ARG A 59 2.69 19.08 11.47
N GLY A 60 1.77 18.13 11.55
CA GLY A 60 2.08 16.71 11.70
C GLY A 60 2.88 16.18 10.52
N GLU A 61 3.35 14.94 10.65
CA GLU A 61 3.95 14.19 9.56
C GLU A 61 2.91 14.04 8.45
N ARG A 62 3.19 14.68 7.30
CA ARG A 62 2.41 14.46 6.09
C ARG A 62 2.53 12.98 5.76
N ALA A 63 1.40 12.33 5.47
CA ALA A 63 1.44 11.00 4.91
C ALA A 63 2.16 11.05 3.57
N ASP A 64 3.38 10.51 3.52
CA ASP A 64 4.13 10.39 2.27
C ASP A 64 3.55 9.19 1.50
N LEU A 65 2.66 9.50 0.57
CA LEU A 65 2.06 8.49 -0.29
C LEU A 65 2.97 8.27 -1.49
N SER A 66 3.60 7.09 -1.57
CA SER A 66 4.37 6.68 -2.73
C SER A 66 3.48 6.44 -3.96
N GLY A 67 4.13 6.38 -5.13
CA GLY A 67 3.48 6.05 -6.40
C GLY A 67 2.59 7.14 -7.00
N LYS A 68 2.14 6.90 -8.24
CA LYS A 68 1.19 7.76 -8.95
C LYS A 68 -0.25 7.34 -8.64
N VAL A 69 -1.19 8.26 -8.79
CA VAL A 69 -2.63 7.91 -8.77
C VAL A 69 -2.93 6.99 -9.96
N PRO A 70 -3.50 5.79 -9.76
CA PRO A 70 -3.89 4.90 -10.85
C PRO A 70 -4.95 5.50 -11.77
N ASP A 71 -5.07 4.98 -12.99
CA ASP A 71 -6.14 5.35 -13.92
C ASP A 71 -7.49 4.84 -13.39
N PRO A 72 -8.50 5.71 -13.18
CA PRO A 72 -9.83 5.26 -12.80
C PRO A 72 -10.52 4.34 -13.83
N GLY A 73 -10.09 4.38 -15.10
CA GLY A 73 -10.59 3.50 -16.16
C GLY A 73 -10.03 2.07 -16.11
N ASP A 74 -8.92 1.85 -15.40
CA ASP A 74 -8.27 0.56 -15.19
C ASP A 74 -7.78 0.47 -13.73
N PRO A 75 -8.70 0.32 -12.77
CA PRO A 75 -8.35 0.37 -11.35
C PRO A 75 -7.53 -0.87 -10.94
N PRO A 76 -6.63 -0.74 -9.94
CA PRO A 76 -5.90 -1.88 -9.41
C PRO A 76 -6.84 -2.98 -8.88
N SER A 77 -6.37 -4.22 -8.91
CA SER A 77 -7.07 -5.37 -8.30
C SER A 77 -7.13 -5.26 -6.77
N GLY A 78 -8.03 -6.04 -6.16
CA GLY A 78 -8.17 -6.07 -4.71
C GLY A 78 -8.58 -4.72 -4.12
N CYS A 79 -7.90 -4.30 -3.06
CA CYS A 79 -8.06 -2.97 -2.49
C CYS A 79 -7.47 -1.92 -3.44
N ARG A 80 -8.31 -1.06 -4.04
CA ARG A 80 -7.87 -0.06 -5.02
C ARG A 80 -6.76 0.87 -4.52
N PHE A 81 -6.63 1.07 -3.20
CA PHE A 81 -5.60 1.91 -2.59
C PHE A 81 -4.26 1.19 -2.33
N HIS A 82 -4.18 -0.13 -2.49
CA HIS A 82 -3.00 -0.92 -2.10
C HIS A 82 -1.69 -0.47 -2.77
N THR A 83 -1.75 0.08 -3.99
CA THR A 83 -0.58 0.59 -4.72
C THR A 83 0.05 1.81 -4.07
N ARG A 84 -0.68 2.52 -3.20
CA ARG A 84 -0.22 3.74 -2.51
C ARG A 84 -0.39 3.65 -0.99
N CYS A 85 -0.91 2.54 -0.48
CA CYS A 85 -1.24 2.39 0.92
C CYS A 85 0.06 2.25 1.75
N PRO A 86 0.35 3.17 2.69
CA PRO A 86 1.53 3.04 3.56
C PRO A 86 1.39 1.85 4.52
N ALA A 87 0.16 1.39 4.77
CA ALA A 87 -0.18 0.26 5.63
C ALA A 87 -0.63 -0.97 4.81
N VAL A 88 -0.04 -1.18 3.63
CA VAL A 88 -0.23 -2.43 2.87
C VAL A 88 0.23 -3.61 3.72
N ILE A 89 -0.56 -4.67 3.77
CA ILE A 89 -0.33 -5.82 4.65
C ILE A 89 0.69 -6.75 4.00
N GLN A 90 1.74 -7.11 4.72
CA GLN A 90 2.68 -8.13 4.27
C GLN A 90 2.12 -9.55 4.48
N PRO A 91 2.55 -10.54 3.68
CA PRO A 91 2.25 -11.93 3.95
C PRO A 91 2.73 -12.34 5.35
N ASP A 92 2.00 -13.24 6.01
CA ASP A 92 2.28 -13.68 7.39
C ASP A 92 3.62 -14.44 7.51
N GLU A 93 4.15 -14.91 6.38
CA GLU A 93 5.44 -15.60 6.31
C GLU A 93 6.63 -14.65 6.52
N TYR A 94 6.44 -13.33 6.46
CA TYR A 94 7.50 -12.34 6.55
C TYR A 94 7.32 -11.38 7.73
N ALA A 95 8.41 -10.99 8.36
CA ALA A 95 8.43 -10.05 9.46
C ALA A 95 9.32 -8.82 9.18
N LEU A 96 8.93 -8.02 8.18
CA LEU A 96 9.63 -6.77 7.84
C LEU A 96 9.00 -5.56 8.55
N ASP A 97 9.83 -4.55 8.86
CA ASP A 97 9.34 -3.24 9.28
C ASP A 97 8.43 -2.64 8.19
N GLN A 98 7.35 -1.96 8.58
CA GLN A 98 6.33 -1.48 7.63
C GLN A 98 6.91 -0.58 6.52
N ALA A 99 7.90 0.25 6.84
CA ALA A 99 8.57 1.10 5.84
C ALA A 99 9.38 0.29 4.83
N VAL A 100 10.08 -0.75 5.30
CA VAL A 100 10.86 -1.67 4.44
C VAL A 100 9.93 -2.49 3.57
N TRP A 101 8.84 -3.01 4.15
CA TRP A 101 7.82 -3.74 3.39
C TRP A 101 7.20 -2.87 2.29
N ARG A 102 6.83 -1.61 2.60
CA ARG A 102 6.30 -0.68 1.60
C ARG A 102 7.28 -0.49 0.43
N ALA A 103 8.58 -0.37 0.72
CA ALA A 103 9.62 -0.27 -0.31
C ALA A 103 9.73 -1.54 -1.17
N VAL A 104 9.68 -2.74 -0.57
CA VAL A 104 9.65 -4.02 -1.30
C VAL A 104 8.41 -4.09 -2.20
N PHE A 105 7.26 -3.70 -1.67
CA PHE A 105 6.00 -3.72 -2.41
C PHE A 105 5.97 -2.67 -3.53
N ASP A 106 6.60 -1.51 -3.36
CA ASP A 106 6.81 -0.50 -4.41
C ASP A 106 7.67 -1.04 -5.56
N LEU A 107 8.75 -1.76 -5.24
CA LEU A 107 9.58 -2.44 -6.25
C LEU A 107 8.76 -3.47 -7.02
N ARG A 108 7.98 -4.30 -6.32
CA ARG A 108 7.08 -5.30 -6.92
C ARG A 108 6.08 -4.66 -7.88
N ILE A 109 5.39 -3.58 -7.46
CA ILE A 109 4.47 -2.84 -8.34
C ILE A 109 5.20 -2.32 -9.57
N ALA A 110 6.41 -1.78 -9.40
CA ALA A 110 7.15 -1.21 -10.52
C ALA A 110 7.59 -2.27 -11.54
N VAL A 111 7.96 -3.47 -11.08
CA VAL A 111 8.26 -4.62 -11.94
C VAL A 111 7.01 -5.09 -12.69
N ARG A 112 5.90 -5.33 -11.98
CA ARG A 112 4.63 -5.78 -12.55
C ARG A 112 4.09 -4.79 -13.61
N ASP A 113 4.04 -3.51 -13.25
CA ASP A 113 3.49 -2.45 -14.10
C ASP A 113 4.49 -2.00 -15.19
N ARG A 114 5.67 -2.62 -15.27
CA ARG A 114 6.73 -2.32 -16.24
C ARG A 114 7.15 -0.85 -16.24
N THR A 115 7.15 -0.23 -15.05
CA THR A 115 7.52 1.18 -14.86
C THR A 115 8.97 1.36 -14.41
N LEU A 116 9.64 0.25 -14.07
CA LEU A 116 11.07 0.20 -13.85
C LEU A 116 11.80 0.29 -15.19
N ASP A 117 12.75 1.23 -15.31
CA ASP A 117 13.61 1.41 -16.49
C ASP A 117 15.03 0.94 -16.14
N PRO A 118 15.40 -0.31 -16.49
CA PRO A 118 16.71 -0.87 -16.16
C PRO A 118 17.86 -0.09 -16.80
N ASP A 119 17.64 0.49 -17.98
CA ASP A 119 18.66 1.24 -18.71
C ASP A 119 18.94 2.58 -18.04
N ARG A 120 17.91 3.30 -17.58
CA ARG A 120 18.10 4.51 -16.76
C ARG A 120 18.75 4.25 -15.41
N LEU A 121 18.45 3.10 -14.81
CA LEU A 121 19.14 2.65 -13.62
C LEU A 121 20.63 2.47 -13.95
N ARG A 122 20.94 1.73 -15.04
CA ARG A 122 22.31 1.55 -15.56
C ARG A 122 23.06 2.86 -15.84
N GLU A 123 22.40 3.84 -16.45
CA GLU A 123 22.97 5.16 -16.78
C GLU A 123 23.33 5.98 -15.54
N ARG A 124 22.48 5.97 -14.50
CA ARG A 124 22.79 6.57 -13.20
C ARG A 124 24.07 6.02 -12.58
N PHE A 125 24.48 4.80 -12.95
CA PHE A 125 25.68 4.14 -12.42
C PHE A 125 26.98 4.60 -13.08
N VAL A 126 26.92 5.30 -14.22
CA VAL A 126 28.12 5.75 -14.95
C VAL A 126 28.66 7.08 -14.38
N ASP A 127 27.81 7.90 -13.77
CA ASP A 127 28.17 9.23 -13.27
C ASP A 127 28.85 9.22 -11.88
N ASP A 128 28.69 8.17 -11.07
CA ASP A 128 29.13 8.15 -9.66
C ASP A 128 30.50 7.47 -9.38
N GLY A 129 31.25 6.98 -10.37
CA GLY A 129 32.59 6.46 -10.03
C GLY A 129 33.43 5.81 -11.12
N ASN A 130 34.56 6.46 -11.40
CA ASN A 130 35.83 5.98 -11.93
C ASN A 130 36.01 4.45 -12.00
N ALA A 131 36.43 3.97 -13.17
CA ALA A 131 36.77 2.59 -13.47
C ALA A 131 37.93 2.08 -12.59
N ALA A 132 37.63 1.19 -11.64
CA ALA A 132 38.57 0.24 -11.07
C ALA A 132 37.81 -0.91 -10.37
N SER A 133 38.41 -2.10 -10.44
CA SER A 133 38.01 -3.44 -9.95
C SER A 133 36.81 -4.14 -10.61
N GLY A 134 37.12 -5.21 -11.35
CA GLY A 134 36.16 -6.11 -12.00
C GLY A 134 35.80 -7.34 -11.16
N GLY A 135 34.77 -8.05 -11.64
CA GLY A 135 34.33 -9.36 -11.14
C GLY A 135 33.03 -9.27 -10.36
N GLU A 136 33.12 -9.09 -9.04
CA GLU A 136 31.98 -9.13 -8.11
C GLU A 136 31.42 -7.74 -7.81
N GLU A 137 32.29 -6.74 -7.64
CA GLU A 137 31.91 -5.34 -7.37
C GLU A 137 31.05 -4.74 -8.49
N SER A 138 31.29 -5.16 -9.73
CA SER A 138 30.52 -4.75 -10.90
C SER A 138 29.12 -5.38 -10.97
N ALA A 139 28.93 -6.57 -10.41
CA ALA A 139 27.63 -7.26 -10.40
C ALA A 139 26.75 -6.85 -9.20
N THR A 140 27.37 -6.46 -8.08
CA THR A 140 26.67 -6.01 -6.88
C THR A 140 26.20 -4.55 -6.98
N ARG A 141 26.93 -3.67 -7.67
CA ARG A 141 26.55 -2.25 -7.85
C ARG A 141 25.12 -2.05 -8.39
N PRO A 142 24.69 -2.70 -9.50
CA PRO A 142 23.33 -2.53 -10.00
C PRO A 142 22.26 -2.95 -9.00
N ARG A 143 22.51 -4.00 -8.22
CA ARG A 143 21.59 -4.51 -7.19
C ARG A 143 21.42 -3.51 -6.05
N ASN A 144 22.53 -2.98 -5.53
CA ASN A 144 22.52 -1.99 -4.45
C ASN A 144 21.84 -0.68 -4.88
N ALA A 145 21.96 -0.33 -6.15
CA ALA A 145 21.34 0.89 -6.63
C ALA A 145 19.83 0.74 -6.90
N ILE A 146 19.36 -0.45 -7.28
CA ILE A 146 17.92 -0.76 -7.24
C ILE A 146 17.42 -0.65 -5.80
N ARG A 147 18.12 -1.25 -4.84
CA ARG A 147 17.77 -1.12 -3.41
C ARG A 147 17.67 0.35 -2.99
N ALA A 148 18.70 1.14 -3.27
CA ALA A 148 18.72 2.57 -2.95
C ALA A 148 17.61 3.36 -3.65
N ALA A 149 17.29 3.06 -4.92
CA ALA A 149 16.24 3.75 -5.67
C ALA A 149 14.84 3.57 -5.06
N TYR A 150 14.62 2.47 -4.35
CA TYR A 150 13.36 2.16 -3.66
C TYR A 150 13.44 2.34 -2.14
N GLY A 151 14.57 2.81 -1.59
CA GLY A 151 14.75 3.00 -0.15
C GLY A 151 14.88 1.70 0.64
N LEU A 152 15.31 0.62 0.00
CA LEU A 152 15.58 -0.67 0.65
C LEU A 152 16.94 -0.64 1.37
N PRO A 153 17.08 -1.31 2.54
CA PRO A 153 18.37 -1.51 3.18
C PRO A 153 19.27 -2.42 2.33
N ASP A 154 20.57 -2.45 2.65
CA ASP A 154 21.53 -3.33 1.99
C ASP A 154 21.18 -4.83 2.15
N GLU A 155 20.53 -5.17 3.27
CA GLU A 155 20.03 -6.51 3.61
C GLU A 155 18.69 -6.37 4.35
N LEU A 156 17.70 -7.18 4.00
CA LEU A 156 16.42 -7.23 4.71
C LEU A 156 16.58 -7.94 6.07
N GLY A 157 15.77 -7.52 7.06
CA GLY A 157 15.81 -8.11 8.39
C GLY A 157 15.24 -9.54 8.47
N ASP A 158 14.51 -9.97 7.44
CA ASP A 158 13.92 -11.30 7.33
C ASP A 158 14.70 -12.13 6.29
N PRO A 159 15.34 -13.26 6.67
CA PRO A 159 16.17 -14.04 5.76
C PRO A 159 15.42 -14.67 4.58
N ASP A 160 14.16 -15.06 4.77
CA ASP A 160 13.36 -15.66 3.71
C ASP A 160 12.92 -14.58 2.72
N ALA A 161 12.59 -13.38 3.21
CA ALA A 161 12.36 -12.23 2.34
C ALA A 161 13.64 -11.80 1.60
N GLU A 162 14.79 -11.79 2.27
CA GLU A 162 16.08 -11.46 1.64
C GLU A 162 16.41 -12.44 0.51
N ALA A 163 16.17 -13.75 0.71
CA ALA A 163 16.38 -14.75 -0.34
C ALA A 163 15.50 -14.48 -1.57
N VAL A 164 14.21 -14.19 -1.38
CA VAL A 164 13.28 -13.83 -2.48
C VAL A 164 13.76 -12.59 -3.23
N LEU A 165 14.16 -11.54 -2.51
CA LEU A 165 14.67 -10.31 -3.13
C LEU A 165 15.99 -10.55 -3.86
N ALA A 166 16.90 -11.31 -3.28
CA ALA A 166 18.20 -11.65 -3.86
C ALA A 166 18.07 -12.45 -5.16
N ASP A 167 17.05 -13.31 -5.27
CA ASP A 167 16.72 -14.06 -6.49
C ASP A 167 16.10 -13.18 -7.58
N ALA A 168 15.29 -12.17 -7.20
CA ALA A 168 14.63 -11.28 -8.14
C ALA A 168 15.56 -10.21 -8.74
N LEU A 169 16.47 -9.64 -7.96
CA LEU A 169 17.33 -8.52 -8.38
C LEU A 169 18.15 -8.79 -9.66
N PRO A 170 18.78 -9.97 -9.86
CA PRO A 170 19.47 -10.29 -11.10
C PRO A 170 18.57 -10.16 -12.34
N ALA A 171 17.34 -10.68 -12.29
CA ALA A 171 16.40 -10.59 -13.41
C ALA A 171 16.01 -9.14 -13.74
N ILE A 172 15.83 -8.30 -12.70
CA ILE A 172 15.59 -6.86 -12.88
C ILE A 172 16.79 -6.20 -13.56
N VAL A 173 18.01 -6.50 -13.09
CA VAL A 173 19.25 -5.97 -13.65
C VAL A 173 19.44 -6.39 -15.10
N ASP A 174 19.05 -7.62 -15.46
CA ASP A 174 19.14 -8.15 -16.82
C ASP A 174 18.01 -7.65 -17.73
N GLY A 175 16.99 -7.01 -17.17
CA GLY A 175 15.80 -6.51 -17.88
C GLY A 175 14.75 -7.59 -18.13
N ASP A 176 14.92 -8.78 -17.58
CA ASP A 176 13.90 -9.83 -17.58
C ASP A 176 12.86 -9.57 -16.49
N LEU A 177 12.01 -8.56 -16.73
CA LEU A 177 10.96 -8.17 -15.79
C LEU A 177 9.90 -9.26 -15.61
N ALA A 178 9.78 -10.22 -16.53
CA ALA A 178 8.87 -11.35 -16.36
C ALA A 178 9.43 -12.34 -15.31
N ALA A 179 10.71 -12.73 -15.43
CA ALA A 179 11.34 -13.57 -14.43
C ALA A 179 11.42 -12.88 -13.05
N ALA A 180 11.63 -11.56 -13.02
CA ALA A 180 11.59 -10.79 -11.78
C ALA A 180 10.20 -10.78 -11.13
N GLU A 181 9.14 -10.65 -11.92
CA GLU A 181 7.75 -10.69 -11.44
C GLU A 181 7.42 -12.05 -10.81
N ASP A 182 7.83 -13.13 -11.47
CA ASP A 182 7.68 -14.51 -10.96
C ASP A 182 8.46 -14.72 -9.66
N ALA A 183 9.72 -14.24 -9.60
CA ALA A 183 10.54 -14.33 -8.40
C ALA A 183 9.94 -13.55 -7.22
N LEU A 184 9.34 -12.39 -7.47
CA LEU A 184 8.70 -11.58 -6.43
C LEU A 184 7.30 -12.06 -6.04
N ALA A 185 6.70 -13.04 -6.74
CA ALA A 185 5.34 -13.55 -6.50
C ALA A 185 5.01 -13.85 -5.03
N PRO A 186 5.92 -14.40 -4.19
CA PRO A 186 5.67 -14.62 -2.77
C PRO A 186 5.30 -13.36 -1.98
N PHE A 187 5.73 -12.17 -2.42
CA PHE A 187 5.38 -10.89 -1.80
C PHE A 187 3.97 -10.37 -2.16
N ALA A 188 3.08 -11.20 -2.71
CA ALA A 188 1.71 -10.79 -2.97
C ALA A 188 0.98 -10.47 -1.66
N SER A 189 0.41 -9.26 -1.55
CA SER A 189 -0.38 -8.84 -0.38
C SER A 189 -1.83 -9.33 -0.49
N VAL A 190 -2.50 -9.58 0.65
CA VAL A 190 -3.97 -9.73 0.67
C VAL A 190 -4.67 -8.51 0.07
N CYS A 191 -4.10 -7.31 0.25
CA CYS A 191 -4.64 -6.08 -0.32
C CYS A 191 -4.57 -6.04 -1.85
N GLU A 192 -3.67 -6.79 -2.49
CA GLU A 192 -3.59 -6.91 -3.95
C GLU A 192 -4.59 -7.93 -4.51
N ARG A 193 -4.89 -8.97 -3.74
CA ARG A 193 -5.72 -10.11 -4.18
C ARG A 193 -7.20 -9.91 -3.89
N GLU A 194 -7.52 -9.31 -2.75
CA GLU A 194 -8.88 -9.31 -2.21
C GLU A 194 -9.41 -7.89 -2.05
N HIS A 195 -10.66 -7.69 -2.48
CA HIS A 195 -11.36 -6.43 -2.29
C HIS A 195 -11.99 -6.41 -0.90
N PRO A 196 -11.64 -5.46 -0.02
CA PRO A 196 -12.26 -5.36 1.30
C PRO A 196 -13.69 -4.84 1.19
N ASP A 197 -14.62 -5.44 1.94
CA ASP A 197 -15.97 -4.90 2.09
C ASP A 197 -15.99 -3.71 3.06
N LEU A 198 -16.93 -2.80 2.87
CA LEU A 198 -17.21 -1.73 3.82
C LEU A 198 -17.89 -2.31 5.09
N ARG A 199 -17.13 -2.46 6.17
CA ARG A 199 -17.59 -3.09 7.43
C ARG A 199 -17.40 -2.17 8.62
N GLU A 200 -18.25 -2.32 9.65
CA GLU A 200 -18.09 -1.61 10.92
C GLU A 200 -16.73 -1.93 11.55
N THR A 201 -16.10 -0.90 12.13
CA THR A 201 -14.81 -1.00 12.80
C THR A 201 -14.99 -0.79 14.31
N ASP A 202 -13.93 -0.99 15.08
CA ASP A 202 -13.92 -0.71 16.52
C ASP A 202 -14.15 0.79 16.84
N ALA A 203 -13.94 1.67 15.86
CA ALA A 203 -14.23 3.11 15.97
C ALA A 203 -15.73 3.45 15.78
N GLY A 204 -16.60 2.44 15.66
CA GLY A 204 -18.06 2.61 15.57
C GLY A 204 -18.55 3.24 14.26
N HIS A 205 -17.72 3.18 13.22
CA HIS A 205 -18.10 3.58 11.87
C HIS A 205 -17.38 2.72 10.83
N PRO A 206 -17.97 2.53 9.63
CA PRO A 206 -17.46 1.53 8.71
C PRO A 206 -16.33 2.03 7.79
N ALA A 207 -15.38 1.13 7.53
CA ALA A 207 -14.27 1.29 6.59
C ALA A 207 -14.04 0.01 5.76
N ALA A 208 -13.64 0.19 4.50
CA ALA A 208 -13.31 -0.91 3.59
C ALA A 208 -11.80 -1.19 3.63
N CYS A 209 -11.33 -1.84 4.71
CA CYS A 209 -9.91 -2.13 4.90
C CYS A 209 -9.69 -3.48 5.59
N HIS A 210 -8.75 -4.27 5.07
CA HIS A 210 -8.34 -5.57 5.65
C HIS A 210 -7.70 -5.45 7.03
N LEU A 211 -7.29 -4.26 7.47
CA LEU A 211 -6.85 -4.04 8.85
C LEU A 211 -7.98 -4.23 9.87
N HIS A 212 -9.23 -4.15 9.42
CA HIS A 212 -10.43 -4.23 10.26
C HIS A 212 -11.21 -5.53 10.06
N THR A 213 -10.63 -6.50 9.33
CA THR A 213 -11.19 -7.85 9.30
C THR A 213 -10.84 -8.53 10.61
N THR A 214 -11.64 -8.32 11.66
CA THR A 214 -11.68 -9.27 12.76
C THR A 214 -12.01 -10.63 12.15
N ALA A 215 -11.20 -11.66 12.42
CA ALA A 215 -11.64 -13.03 12.17
C ALA A 215 -12.93 -13.23 12.97
N ALA A 216 -14.09 -13.11 12.31
CA ALA A 216 -15.34 -13.45 12.94
C ALA A 216 -15.25 -14.94 13.30
N PRO A 217 -15.57 -15.35 14.54
CA PRO A 217 -15.70 -16.77 14.82
C PRO A 217 -16.76 -17.32 13.89
N ASP A 218 -16.42 -18.45 13.26
CA ASP A 218 -17.31 -19.29 12.46
C ASP A 218 -18.64 -19.46 13.21
N VAL A 219 -19.66 -18.68 12.80
CA VAL A 219 -21.04 -18.99 13.18
C VAL A 219 -21.44 -20.09 12.23
N THR A 220 -21.07 -21.32 12.59
CA THR A 220 -21.75 -22.50 12.08
C THR A 220 -23.23 -22.29 12.31
N ASP A 221 -23.96 -22.16 11.21
CA ASP A 221 -25.42 -22.22 11.12
C ASP A 221 -25.88 -23.59 11.64
N ASP A 222 -25.96 -23.70 12.97
CA ASP A 222 -26.64 -24.81 13.63
C ASP A 222 -28.13 -24.44 13.69
N GLY A 223 -28.83 -24.98 12.69
CA GLY A 223 -30.24 -24.73 12.46
C GLY A 223 -31.12 -24.89 13.69
N ARG A 224 -32.08 -23.98 13.83
CA ARG A 224 -33.29 -24.23 14.61
C ARG A 224 -34.52 -23.94 13.78
N SER A 225 -35.15 -25.03 13.36
CA SER A 225 -36.47 -25.12 12.76
C SER A 225 -37.50 -24.28 13.52
N MET A 226 -38.24 -23.44 12.81
CA MET A 226 -39.54 -22.95 13.29
C MET A 226 -40.63 -23.94 12.88
N PRO A 227 -41.55 -24.33 13.77
CA PRO A 227 -42.78 -25.01 13.34
C PRO A 227 -43.72 -23.97 12.71
N ALA A 228 -44.38 -24.38 11.64
CA ALA A 228 -45.55 -23.69 11.12
C ALA A 228 -46.74 -23.95 12.05
N GLU A 229 -47.42 -22.89 12.48
CA GLU A 229 -48.73 -23.00 13.13
C GLU A 229 -49.79 -22.49 12.14
N ASP A 230 -50.87 -23.27 12.04
CA ASP A 230 -52.08 -23.09 11.22
C ASP A 230 -52.91 -21.86 11.60
#